data_AF-A0A5P8Z1U4-F1
#
_entry.id   AF-A0A5P8Z1U4-F1
#
_cell.length_a   1.000
_cell.length_b   1.000
_cell.length_c   1.000
_cell.angle_alpha   90.00
_cell.angle_beta   90.00
_cell.angle_gamma   90.00
#
_symmetry.space_group_name_H-M   'P 1'
#
loop_
_entity.id
_entity.type
_entity.pdbx_description
1 polymer ?
#
loop_
_entity_poly.entity_id
_entity_poly.type
_entity_poly.pdbx_seq_one_letter_code
_entity_poly.pdbx_strand_id
1 'polypeptide(L)'
;MIAFWIVSVAMTLLVAALIGLALLRRRRADNTGEASDIGVYRDQLREVDRDLERGVIGPEEAERLRTEVSRRLLSADAAAQAKAAQSTEPRGLTLAMAVLVLSFLMGASLYLYANLGAPGYGDLGLADRIAQAEEARANRPDQETAEAQVPATAPTEPPAPEYLELVERLRNAVAERQDDLQGFQLLARSEAALGNYREAYQAQERIIALKGDAATAKDYVDLADMMILAAGGYISPEAERALQAGLARDPENGVATYYAGLSFAQTGRPDRAFRIWDGLLRRSGADDPWVAPIASQIEEMAWRAGVNDYTPPLPDPSLPDAPLPGPSADDMDAAGDMSAEDREAMIAGMVARLSDRLSRQGGTPEEWARLITAYGVLNDTDQARAIWNNAQEVFLGNEAALEVVREGAISAGVAQ
;
A
#
# COMPACT_ATOMS: atom_id res chain seq x y z
N MET A 1 -18.32 -11.26 -6.74
CA MET A 1 -19.61 -11.04 -6.03
C MET A 1 -20.39 -12.33 -5.74
N ILE A 2 -20.83 -13.11 -6.74
CA ILE A 2 -21.67 -14.32 -6.51
C ILE A 2 -20.96 -15.40 -5.69
N ALA A 3 -19.66 -15.64 -5.92
CA ALA A 3 -18.88 -16.64 -5.19
C ALA A 3 -18.82 -16.37 -3.67
N PHE A 4 -18.70 -15.11 -3.24
CA PHE A 4 -18.69 -14.74 -1.83
C PHE A 4 -20.00 -15.14 -1.14
N TRP A 5 -21.14 -14.81 -1.74
CA TRP A 5 -22.45 -15.15 -1.19
C TRP A 5 -22.67 -16.67 -1.14
N ILE A 6 -22.24 -17.40 -2.17
CA ILE A 6 -22.31 -18.87 -2.18
C ILE A 6 -21.52 -19.47 -1.00
N VAL A 7 -20.27 -19.04 -0.82
CA VAL A 7 -19.42 -19.54 0.27
C VAL A 7 -19.98 -19.19 1.65
N SER A 8 -20.42 -17.94 1.84
CA SER A 8 -20.98 -17.48 3.13
C SER A 8 -22.28 -18.20 3.50
N VAL A 9 -23.17 -18.42 2.53
CA VAL A 9 -24.41 -19.19 2.76
C VAL A 9 -24.08 -20.66 3.02
N ALA A 10 -23.18 -21.27 2.24
CA ALA A 10 -22.77 -22.66 2.45
C ALA A 10 -22.14 -22.87 3.84
N MET A 11 -21.30 -21.93 4.30
CA MET A 11 -20.68 -21.99 5.61
C MET A 11 -21.70 -21.82 6.74
N THR A 12 -22.66 -20.91 6.57
CA THR A 12 -23.79 -20.74 7.52
C THR A 12 -24.62 -22.01 7.63
N LEU A 13 -24.96 -22.63 6.49
CA LEU A 13 -25.70 -23.89 6.46
C LEU A 13 -24.91 -25.04 7.09
N LEU A 14 -23.60 -25.13 6.85
CA LEU A 14 -22.72 -26.13 7.46
C LEU A 14 -22.70 -25.99 8.99
N VAL A 15 -22.51 -24.77 9.50
CA VAL A 15 -22.51 -24.50 10.95
C VAL A 15 -23.87 -24.86 11.56
N ALA A 16 -24.96 -24.46 10.94
CA ALA A 16 -26.31 -24.80 11.39
C ALA A 16 -26.55 -26.33 11.38
N ALA A 17 -26.07 -27.03 10.35
CA ALA A 17 -26.17 -28.48 10.25
C ALA A 17 -25.35 -29.19 11.35
N LEU A 18 -24.14 -28.72 11.64
CA LEU A 18 -23.29 -29.27 12.70
C LEU A 18 -23.92 -29.06 14.09
N ILE A 19 -24.46 -27.87 14.36
CA ILE A 19 -25.19 -27.57 15.61
C ILE A 19 -26.42 -28.49 15.71
N GLY A 20 -27.20 -28.61 14.63
CA GLY A 20 -28.35 -29.50 14.58
C GLY A 20 -27.99 -30.97 14.84
N LEU A 21 -26.89 -31.44 14.23
CA LEU A 21 -26.40 -32.81 14.39
C LEU A 21 -25.86 -33.08 15.80
N ALA A 22 -25.21 -32.10 16.43
CA ALA A 22 -24.77 -32.19 17.83
C ALA A 22 -25.96 -32.32 18.80
N LEU A 23 -27.01 -31.53 18.60
CA LEU A 23 -28.24 -31.61 19.40
C LEU A 23 -28.96 -32.96 19.21
N LEU A 24 -28.97 -33.49 17.99
CA LEU A 24 -29.55 -34.81 17.68
C LEU A 24 -28.73 -35.97 18.25
N ARG A 25 -27.40 -35.89 18.25
CA ARG A 25 -26.51 -36.93 18.80
C ARG A 25 -26.64 -37.06 20.32
N ARG A 26 -26.78 -35.97 21.06
CA ARG A 26 -26.98 -35.99 22.52
C ARG A 26 -28.22 -36.81 22.92
N ARG A 27 -29.33 -36.65 22.17
CA ARG A 27 -30.56 -37.44 22.36
C ARG A 27 -30.39 -38.95 22.10
N ARG A 28 -29.50 -39.34 21.19
CA ARG A 28 -29.30 -40.75 20.86
C ARG A 28 -28.50 -41.48 21.93
N ALA A 29 -27.53 -40.79 22.54
CA ALA A 29 -26.71 -41.32 23.63
C ALA A 29 -27.54 -41.59 24.90
N ASP A 30 -28.46 -40.69 25.27
CA ASP A 30 -29.34 -40.86 26.42
C ASP A 30 -30.28 -42.07 26.26
N ASN A 31 -30.78 -42.33 25.04
CA ASN A 31 -31.68 -43.46 24.77
C ASN A 31 -30.98 -44.83 24.72
N THR A 32 -29.67 -44.87 24.45
CA THR A 32 -28.92 -46.14 24.33
C THR A 32 -28.53 -46.78 25.66
N GLY A 33 -28.39 -45.99 26.74
CA GLY A 33 -28.02 -46.52 28.07
C GLY A 33 -29.11 -47.40 28.68
N GLU A 34 -30.38 -47.00 28.57
CA GLU A 34 -31.50 -47.66 29.26
C GLU A 34 -32.01 -48.93 28.53
N ALA A 35 -31.89 -48.98 27.20
CA ALA A 35 -32.20 -50.19 26.42
C ALA A 35 -31.20 -51.33 26.70
N SER A 36 -29.98 -50.98 27.14
CA SER A 36 -28.95 -51.95 27.50
C SER A 36 -29.29 -52.70 28.80
N ASP A 37 -29.80 -51.99 29.81
CA ASP A 37 -30.11 -52.57 31.13
C ASP A 37 -31.23 -53.63 31.07
N ILE A 38 -32.28 -53.40 30.27
CA ILE A 38 -33.36 -54.36 30.05
C ILE A 38 -32.85 -55.63 29.36
N GLY A 39 -31.90 -55.49 28.43
CA GLY A 39 -31.22 -56.61 27.78
C GLY A 39 -30.43 -57.46 28.78
N VAL A 40 -29.66 -56.80 29.66
CA VAL A 40 -28.88 -57.46 30.72
C VAL A 40 -29.77 -58.25 31.68
N TYR A 41 -30.87 -57.68 32.17
CA TYR A 41 -31.77 -58.40 33.07
C TYR A 41 -32.47 -59.61 32.43
N ARG A 42 -32.76 -59.55 31.12
CA ARG A 42 -33.28 -60.70 30.36
C ARG A 42 -32.24 -61.80 30.22
N ASP A 43 -30.98 -61.44 30.02
CA ASP A 43 -29.89 -62.42 29.95
C ASP A 43 -29.59 -63.04 31.32
N GLN A 44 -29.67 -62.27 32.41
CA GLN A 44 -29.57 -62.78 33.78
C GLN A 44 -30.68 -63.79 34.10
N LEU A 45 -31.92 -63.58 33.65
CA LEU A 45 -32.98 -64.58 33.81
C LEU A 45 -32.67 -65.88 33.08
N ARG A 46 -32.16 -65.79 31.84
CA ARG A 46 -31.74 -66.97 31.06
C ARG A 46 -30.53 -67.69 31.67
N GLU A 47 -29.68 -66.97 32.38
CA GLU A 47 -28.53 -67.52 33.08
C GLU A 47 -28.97 -68.28 34.34
N VAL A 48 -29.89 -67.71 35.13
CA VAL A 48 -30.54 -68.41 36.25
C VAL A 48 -31.22 -69.70 35.79
N ASP A 49 -31.87 -69.69 34.63
CA ASP A 49 -32.48 -70.89 34.04
C ASP A 49 -31.43 -71.95 33.70
N ARG A 50 -30.33 -71.55 33.07
CA ARG A 50 -29.21 -72.44 32.71
C ARG A 50 -28.49 -73.00 33.94
N ASP A 51 -28.32 -72.22 34.99
CA ASP A 51 -27.64 -72.64 36.21
C ASP A 51 -28.49 -73.59 37.05
N LEU A 52 -29.82 -73.45 37.00
CA LEU A 52 -30.76 -74.43 37.54
C LEU A 52 -30.71 -75.75 36.76
N GLU A 53 -30.71 -75.70 35.42
CA GLU A 53 -30.58 -76.89 34.56
C GLU A 53 -29.26 -77.63 34.76
N ARG A 54 -28.18 -76.90 35.05
CA ARG A 54 -26.84 -77.46 35.33
C ARG A 54 -26.66 -77.92 36.78
N GLY A 55 -27.65 -77.68 37.66
CA GLY A 55 -27.60 -78.03 39.08
C GLY A 55 -26.59 -77.22 39.90
N VAL A 56 -26.16 -76.05 39.40
CA VAL A 56 -25.23 -75.15 40.09
C VAL A 56 -25.92 -74.42 41.25
N ILE A 57 -27.23 -74.18 41.11
CA ILE A 57 -28.08 -73.56 42.13
C ILE A 57 -29.29 -74.47 42.44
N GLY A 58 -29.77 -74.42 43.68
CA GLY A 58 -30.95 -75.18 44.11
C GLY A 58 -32.27 -74.57 43.57
N PRO A 59 -33.37 -75.35 43.51
CA PRO A 59 -34.65 -74.88 42.97
C PRO A 59 -35.25 -73.70 43.77
N GLU A 60 -35.10 -73.71 45.09
CA GLU A 60 -35.57 -72.60 45.95
C GLU A 60 -34.75 -71.31 45.74
N GLU A 61 -33.46 -71.45 45.48
CA GLU A 61 -32.56 -70.32 45.23
C GLU A 61 -32.80 -69.71 43.84
N ALA A 62 -33.08 -70.55 42.83
CA ALA A 62 -33.46 -70.11 41.50
C ALA A 62 -34.77 -69.33 41.47
N GLU A 63 -35.81 -69.77 42.21
CA GLU A 63 -37.07 -69.01 42.31
C GLU A 63 -36.87 -67.63 42.95
N ARG A 64 -36.02 -67.55 43.99
CA ARG A 64 -35.71 -66.28 44.66
C ARG A 64 -34.99 -65.31 43.72
N LEU A 65 -33.98 -65.80 42.99
CA LEU A 65 -33.23 -65.00 42.01
C LEU A 65 -34.13 -64.56 40.84
N ARG A 66 -34.98 -65.45 40.31
CA ARG A 66 -35.95 -65.08 39.26
C ARG A 66 -36.90 -63.99 39.72
N THR A 67 -37.40 -64.07 40.95
CA THR A 67 -38.32 -63.08 41.50
C THR A 67 -37.63 -61.72 41.67
N GLU A 68 -36.40 -61.70 42.17
CA GLU A 68 -35.64 -60.46 42.34
C GLU A 68 -35.26 -59.82 41.00
N VAL A 69 -34.74 -60.60 40.05
CA VAL A 69 -34.36 -60.09 38.71
C VAL A 69 -35.60 -59.66 37.93
N SER A 70 -36.72 -60.39 38.01
CA SER A 70 -37.99 -60.01 37.38
C SER A 70 -38.56 -58.72 37.97
N ARG A 71 -38.45 -58.53 39.30
CA ARG A 71 -38.85 -57.28 39.95
C ARG A 71 -37.99 -56.10 39.50
N ARG A 72 -36.68 -56.30 39.38
CA ARG A 72 -35.75 -55.29 38.85
C ARG A 72 -36.05 -54.97 37.38
N LEU A 73 -36.31 -55.98 36.56
CA LEU A 73 -36.72 -55.82 35.17
C LEU A 73 -38.02 -55.01 35.03
N LEU A 74 -39.05 -55.32 35.82
CA LEU A 74 -40.31 -54.58 35.82
C LEU A 74 -40.12 -53.14 36.31
N SER A 75 -39.27 -52.90 37.30
CA SER A 75 -38.97 -51.54 37.77
C SER A 75 -38.20 -50.73 36.72
N ALA A 76 -37.27 -51.37 35.99
CA ALA A 76 -36.53 -50.74 34.92
C ALA A 76 -37.43 -50.44 33.71
N ASP A 77 -38.34 -51.37 33.35
CA ASP A 77 -39.31 -51.18 32.28
C ASP A 77 -40.34 -50.09 32.63
N ALA A 78 -40.85 -50.07 33.87
CA ALA A 78 -41.75 -49.01 34.34
C ALA A 78 -41.07 -47.64 34.39
N ALA A 79 -39.79 -47.58 34.80
CA ALA A 79 -38.99 -46.36 34.76
C ALA A 79 -38.77 -45.89 33.31
N ALA A 80 -38.45 -46.80 32.39
CA ALA A 80 -38.28 -46.49 30.96
C ALA A 80 -39.60 -46.00 30.34
N GLN A 81 -40.74 -46.62 30.64
CA GLN A 81 -42.05 -46.20 30.14
C GLN A 81 -42.49 -44.84 30.72
N ALA A 82 -42.28 -44.60 32.02
CA ALA A 82 -42.60 -43.32 32.66
C ALA A 82 -41.75 -42.16 32.10
N LYS A 83 -40.47 -42.42 31.82
CA LYS A 83 -39.55 -41.45 31.22
C LYS A 83 -39.87 -41.23 29.75
N ALA A 84 -40.22 -42.27 28.98
CA ALA A 84 -40.69 -42.15 27.59
C ALA A 84 -41.98 -41.32 27.47
N ALA A 85 -42.91 -41.45 28.44
CA ALA A 85 -44.11 -40.63 28.52
C ALA A 85 -43.80 -39.16 28.86
N GLN A 86 -42.77 -38.89 29.68
CA GLN A 86 -42.30 -37.53 29.99
C GLN A 86 -41.39 -36.92 28.90
N SER A 87 -40.68 -37.74 28.13
CA SER A 87 -39.69 -37.31 27.13
C SER A 87 -40.29 -37.11 25.73
N THR A 88 -41.60 -36.93 25.62
CA THR A 88 -42.21 -36.51 24.35
C THR A 88 -42.03 -35.00 24.19
N GLU A 89 -40.79 -34.51 24.18
CA GLU A 89 -40.54 -33.18 23.64
C GLU A 89 -40.93 -33.23 22.15
N PRO A 90 -41.93 -32.46 21.71
CA PRO A 90 -42.41 -32.57 20.35
C PRO A 90 -41.25 -32.21 19.42
N ARG A 91 -40.92 -33.11 18.50
CA ARG A 91 -39.88 -32.87 17.47
C ARG A 91 -40.04 -31.50 16.80
N GLY A 92 -41.29 -31.03 16.69
CA GLY A 92 -41.65 -29.69 16.23
C GLY A 92 -41.05 -28.52 17.04
N LEU A 93 -40.90 -28.61 18.36
CA LEU A 93 -40.30 -27.54 19.17
C LEU A 93 -38.79 -27.43 18.92
N THR A 94 -38.08 -28.55 18.86
CA THR A 94 -36.65 -28.56 18.49
C THR A 94 -36.42 -28.05 17.07
N LEU A 95 -37.26 -28.46 16.11
CA LEU A 95 -37.20 -27.98 14.73
C LEU A 95 -37.49 -26.47 14.67
N ALA A 96 -38.52 -26.00 15.39
CA ALA A 96 -38.86 -24.59 15.47
C ALA A 96 -37.73 -23.76 16.06
N MET A 97 -37.07 -24.23 17.13
CA MET A 97 -35.95 -23.54 17.73
C MET A 97 -34.71 -23.52 16.83
N ALA A 98 -34.44 -24.61 16.09
CA ALA A 98 -33.37 -24.64 15.10
C ALA A 98 -33.63 -23.66 13.93
N VAL A 99 -34.87 -23.62 13.43
CA VAL A 99 -35.29 -22.67 12.40
C VAL A 99 -35.20 -21.23 12.91
N LEU A 100 -35.61 -20.97 14.15
CA LEU A 100 -35.54 -19.65 14.77
C LEU A 100 -34.09 -19.18 14.92
N VAL A 101 -33.19 -20.03 15.43
CA VAL A 101 -31.76 -19.71 15.53
C VAL A 101 -31.15 -19.47 14.16
N LEU A 102 -31.44 -20.32 13.15
CA LEU A 102 -30.95 -20.11 11.79
C LEU A 102 -31.45 -18.80 11.19
N SER A 103 -32.74 -18.50 11.38
CA SER A 103 -33.37 -17.27 10.89
C SER A 103 -32.79 -16.04 11.59
N PHE A 104 -32.56 -16.13 12.90
CA PHE A 104 -31.91 -15.09 13.68
C PHE A 104 -30.47 -14.85 13.21
N LEU A 105 -29.67 -15.90 13.03
CA LEU A 105 -28.30 -15.77 12.53
C LEU A 105 -28.27 -15.14 11.14
N MET A 106 -29.08 -15.63 10.20
CA MET A 106 -29.14 -15.08 8.84
C MET A 106 -29.61 -13.62 8.85
N GLY A 107 -30.69 -13.32 9.58
CA GLY A 107 -31.23 -11.97 9.70
C GLY A 107 -30.26 -11.00 10.37
N ALA A 108 -29.62 -11.41 11.46
CA ALA A 108 -28.61 -10.62 12.15
C ALA A 108 -27.38 -10.38 11.27
N SER A 109 -26.90 -11.39 10.53
CA SER A 109 -25.79 -11.23 9.59
C SER A 109 -26.12 -10.27 8.45
N LEU A 110 -27.31 -10.37 7.85
CA LEU A 110 -27.76 -9.44 6.81
C LEU A 110 -27.94 -8.02 7.34
N TYR A 111 -28.52 -7.88 8.54
CA TYR A 111 -28.66 -6.59 9.21
C TYR A 111 -27.30 -5.95 9.50
N LEU A 112 -26.36 -6.71 10.05
CA LEU A 112 -25.00 -6.22 10.31
C LEU A 112 -24.30 -5.85 9.00
N TYR A 113 -24.41 -6.65 7.94
CA TYR A 113 -23.84 -6.30 6.63
C TYR A 113 -24.47 -5.03 6.05
N ALA A 114 -25.77 -4.81 6.23
CA ALA A 114 -26.44 -3.60 5.76
C ALA A 114 -26.01 -2.33 6.53
N ASN A 115 -25.65 -2.45 7.81
CA ASN A 115 -25.26 -1.32 8.65
C ASN A 115 -23.74 -1.05 8.65
N LEU A 116 -22.91 -2.11 8.62
CA LEU A 116 -21.45 -1.99 8.69
C LEU A 116 -20.77 -2.21 7.33
N GLY A 117 -21.41 -2.94 6.42
CA GLY A 117 -20.87 -3.18 5.09
C GLY A 117 -21.08 -2.00 4.16
N ALA A 118 -20.60 -2.14 2.93
CA ALA A 118 -20.84 -1.20 1.84
C ALA A 118 -21.67 -1.86 0.73
N PRO A 119 -23.00 -2.03 0.91
CA PRO A 119 -23.87 -2.59 -0.13
C PRO A 119 -23.77 -1.77 -1.41
N GLY A 120 -23.59 -2.45 -2.54
CA GLY A 120 -23.45 -1.79 -3.85
C GLY A 120 -22.03 -1.35 -4.19
N TYR A 121 -21.06 -1.47 -3.27
CA TYR A 121 -19.66 -1.25 -3.60
C TYR A 121 -19.12 -2.43 -4.42
N GLY A 122 -18.66 -2.13 -5.64
CA GLY A 122 -18.07 -3.11 -6.54
C GLY A 122 -16.69 -3.58 -6.09
N ASP A 123 -16.10 -4.50 -6.85
CA ASP A 123 -14.71 -4.94 -6.68
C ASP A 123 -13.67 -3.90 -7.14
N LEU A 124 -14.12 -2.77 -7.70
CA LEU A 124 -13.30 -1.65 -8.17
C LEU A 124 -12.08 -2.12 -8.95
N GLY A 125 -12.37 -2.79 -10.07
CA GLY A 125 -11.34 -3.25 -11.00
C GLY A 125 -10.44 -2.09 -11.44
N LEU A 126 -9.28 -2.42 -12.02
CA LEU A 126 -8.34 -1.40 -12.49
C LEU A 126 -8.98 -0.38 -13.44
N ALA A 127 -9.82 -0.86 -14.37
CA ALA A 127 -10.54 0.00 -15.31
C ALA A 127 -11.50 0.97 -14.60
N ASP A 128 -12.28 0.49 -13.62
CA ASP A 128 -13.20 1.32 -12.84
C ASP A 128 -12.44 2.40 -12.06
N ARG A 129 -11.31 2.05 -11.46
CA ARG A 129 -10.46 2.99 -10.72
C ARG A 129 -9.86 4.06 -11.63
N ILE A 130 -9.45 3.69 -12.85
CA ILE A 130 -8.95 4.66 -13.83
C ILE A 130 -10.08 5.61 -14.26
N ALA A 131 -11.27 5.08 -14.56
CA ALA A 131 -12.42 5.91 -14.93
C ALA A 131 -12.84 6.87 -13.81
N GLN A 132 -12.86 6.39 -12.56
CA GLN A 132 -13.14 7.24 -11.39
C GLN A 132 -12.07 8.31 -11.19
N ALA A 133 -10.80 7.99 -11.42
CA ALA A 133 -9.73 8.97 -11.34
C ALA A 133 -9.84 10.05 -12.44
N GLU A 134 -10.28 9.67 -13.65
CA GLU A 134 -10.56 10.62 -14.73
C GLU A 134 -11.74 11.53 -14.40
N GLU A 135 -12.82 10.96 -13.85
CA GLU A 135 -13.99 11.71 -13.38
C GLU A 135 -13.59 12.67 -12.24
N ALA A 136 -12.82 12.19 -11.25
CA ALA A 136 -12.31 13.02 -10.17
C ALA A 136 -11.45 14.17 -10.73
N ARG A 137 -10.57 13.90 -11.70
CA ARG A 137 -9.72 14.92 -12.33
C ARG A 137 -10.53 15.95 -13.10
N ALA A 138 -11.60 15.54 -13.77
CA ALA A 138 -12.49 16.40 -14.55
C ALA A 138 -13.39 17.29 -13.67
N ASN A 139 -13.83 16.77 -12.52
CA ASN A 139 -14.71 17.46 -11.57
C ASN A 139 -13.95 18.16 -10.43
N ARG A 140 -12.64 18.37 -10.60
CA ARG A 140 -11.80 19.05 -9.64
C ARG A 140 -12.23 20.52 -9.47
N PRO A 141 -12.34 21.04 -8.23
CA PRO A 141 -12.51 22.46 -7.99
C PRO A 141 -11.44 23.29 -8.70
N ASP A 142 -11.86 24.41 -9.29
CA ASP A 142 -10.93 25.43 -9.77
C ASP A 142 -10.18 26.10 -8.61
N GLN A 143 -9.17 26.88 -8.94
CA GLN A 143 -8.32 27.57 -7.98
C GLN A 143 -9.13 28.40 -6.97
N GLU A 144 -10.04 29.26 -7.43
CA GLU A 144 -10.80 30.16 -6.55
C GLU A 144 -11.70 29.38 -5.58
N THR A 145 -12.38 28.34 -6.07
CA THR A 145 -13.24 27.47 -5.28
C THR A 145 -12.44 26.67 -4.24
N ALA A 146 -11.25 26.20 -4.60
CA ALA A 146 -10.36 25.49 -3.68
C ALA A 146 -9.83 26.42 -2.57
N GLU A 147 -9.37 27.61 -2.92
CA GLU A 147 -8.91 28.61 -1.96
C GLU A 147 -10.01 29.03 -0.97
N ALA A 148 -11.26 29.17 -1.43
CA ALA A 148 -12.38 29.51 -0.57
C ALA A 148 -12.69 28.44 0.49
N GLN A 149 -12.22 27.20 0.30
CA GLN A 149 -12.38 26.09 1.24
C GLN A 149 -11.26 26.04 2.28
N VAL A 150 -10.18 26.79 2.09
CA VAL A 150 -9.05 26.83 3.01
C VAL A 150 -9.44 27.62 4.26
N PRO A 151 -9.36 27.04 5.46
CA PRO A 151 -9.63 27.76 6.69
C PRO A 151 -8.64 28.90 6.89
N ALA A 152 -9.15 30.08 7.26
CA ALA A 152 -8.30 31.21 7.63
C ALA A 152 -7.41 30.81 8.82
N THR A 153 -6.10 30.81 8.61
CA THR A 153 -5.12 30.43 9.63
C THR A 153 -4.36 31.68 10.04
N ALA A 154 -4.41 32.03 11.33
CA ALA A 154 -3.63 33.14 11.85
C ALA A 154 -2.13 32.76 11.91
N PRO A 155 -1.21 33.65 11.50
CA PRO A 155 0.21 33.45 11.71
C PRO A 155 0.51 33.21 13.20
N THR A 156 1.42 32.28 13.50
CA THR A 156 1.85 32.03 14.88
C THR A 156 2.53 33.26 15.50
N GLU A 157 3.22 34.04 14.68
CA GLU A 157 3.81 35.32 15.06
C GLU A 157 3.33 36.39 14.06
N PRO A 158 2.74 37.51 14.54
CA PRO A 158 2.30 38.57 13.66
C PRO A 158 3.51 39.26 13.01
N PRO A 159 3.44 39.61 11.71
CA PRO A 159 4.50 40.36 11.04
C PRO A 159 4.78 41.69 11.74
N ALA A 160 6.03 42.17 11.67
CA ALA A 160 6.40 43.48 12.18
C ALA A 160 5.54 44.59 11.52
N PRO A 161 4.96 45.53 12.29
CA PRO A 161 4.12 46.60 11.73
C PRO A 161 4.82 47.41 10.63
N GLU A 162 6.12 47.66 10.77
CA GLU A 162 6.92 48.38 9.78
C GLU A 162 7.00 47.63 8.45
N TYR A 163 7.04 46.29 8.49
CA TYR A 163 7.03 45.46 7.29
C TYR A 163 5.68 45.51 6.59
N LEU A 164 4.57 45.47 7.35
CA LEU A 164 3.22 45.64 6.80
C LEU A 164 3.06 47.00 6.10
N GLU A 165 3.56 48.08 6.71
CA GLU A 165 3.55 49.40 6.07
C GLU A 165 4.38 49.43 4.79
N LEU A 166 5.54 48.75 4.77
CA LEU A 166 6.39 48.68 3.58
C LEU A 166 5.68 47.95 2.44
N VAL A 167 5.03 46.82 2.72
CA VAL A 167 4.24 46.07 1.72
C VAL A 167 3.07 46.89 1.23
N GLU A 168 2.39 47.65 2.10
CA GLU A 168 1.28 48.51 1.69
C GLU A 168 1.75 49.65 0.76
N ARG A 169 2.90 50.27 1.04
CA ARG A 169 3.51 51.26 0.13
C ARG A 169 3.88 50.62 -1.21
N LEU A 170 4.37 49.38 -1.19
CA LEU A 170 4.71 48.63 -2.40
C LEU A 170 3.48 48.33 -3.25
N ARG A 171 2.36 47.89 -2.65
CA ARG A 171 1.07 47.69 -3.33
C ARG A 171 0.63 48.94 -4.09
N ASN A 172 0.66 50.08 -3.40
CA ASN A 172 0.31 51.37 -4.01
C ASN A 172 1.27 51.73 -5.16
N ALA A 173 2.57 51.54 -4.96
CA ALA A 173 3.58 51.87 -5.96
C ALA A 173 3.49 51.03 -7.26
N VAL A 174 3.11 49.74 -7.15
CA VAL A 174 2.90 48.89 -8.34
C VAL A 174 1.53 49.10 -8.98
N ALA A 175 0.52 49.54 -8.22
CA ALA A 175 -0.78 49.88 -8.76
C ALA A 175 -0.70 51.09 -9.71
N GLU A 176 0.15 52.07 -9.38
CA GLU A 176 0.44 53.23 -10.24
C GLU A 176 1.35 52.88 -11.43
N ARG A 177 2.24 51.89 -11.27
CA ARG A 177 3.26 51.51 -12.26
C ARG A 177 3.10 50.05 -12.67
N GLN A 178 2.09 49.79 -13.50
CA GLN A 178 1.75 48.43 -13.92
C GLN A 178 2.79 47.76 -14.83
N ASP A 179 3.79 48.49 -15.31
CA ASP A 179 4.93 48.01 -16.09
C ASP A 179 6.21 47.78 -15.26
N ASP A 180 6.18 48.02 -13.95
CA ASP A 180 7.32 47.85 -13.04
C ASP A 180 7.55 46.37 -12.68
N LEU A 181 8.28 45.65 -13.54
CA LEU A 181 8.64 44.24 -13.34
C LEU A 181 9.33 44.00 -11.98
N GLN A 182 10.25 44.89 -11.59
CA GLN A 182 10.97 44.75 -10.33
C GLN A 182 10.03 44.96 -9.13
N GLY A 183 9.11 45.91 -9.24
CA GLY A 183 8.05 46.14 -8.27
C GLY A 183 7.20 44.89 -8.06
N PHE A 184 6.71 44.26 -9.13
CA PHE A 184 5.94 43.01 -9.01
C PHE A 184 6.75 41.85 -8.45
N GLN A 185 8.04 41.71 -8.80
CA GLN A 185 8.93 40.70 -8.21
C GLN A 185 9.14 40.87 -6.71
N LEU A 186 9.19 42.12 -6.24
CA LEU A 186 9.27 42.39 -4.81
C LEU A 186 7.93 42.14 -4.12
N LEU A 187 6.82 42.48 -4.80
CA LEU A 187 5.48 42.30 -4.25
C LEU A 187 5.17 40.81 -4.08
N ALA A 188 5.37 39.99 -5.12
CA ALA A 188 5.11 38.55 -5.07
C ALA A 188 5.86 37.88 -3.90
N ARG A 189 7.15 38.21 -3.73
CA ARG A 189 7.96 37.69 -2.61
C ARG A 189 7.48 38.20 -1.25
N SER A 190 7.08 39.46 -1.14
CA SER A 190 6.66 40.04 0.13
C SER A 190 5.29 39.52 0.57
N GLU A 191 4.34 39.37 -0.36
CA GLU A 191 3.04 38.77 -0.09
C GLU A 191 3.17 37.30 0.31
N ALA A 192 4.00 36.53 -0.39
CA ALA A 192 4.28 35.15 -0.02
C ALA A 192 4.90 35.04 1.39
N ALA A 193 5.80 35.95 1.75
CA ALA A 193 6.39 36.01 3.10
C ALA A 193 5.36 36.34 4.19
N LEU A 194 4.31 37.08 3.85
CA LEU A 194 3.18 37.36 4.74
C LEU A 194 2.14 36.23 4.79
N GLY A 195 2.28 35.19 3.96
CA GLY A 195 1.28 34.14 3.79
C GLY A 195 0.08 34.55 2.93
N ASN A 196 0.12 35.73 2.30
CA ASN A 196 -0.90 36.24 1.38
C ASN A 196 -0.69 35.63 -0.01
N TYR A 197 -0.85 34.31 -0.11
CA TYR A 197 -0.49 33.58 -1.33
C TYR A 197 -1.35 33.95 -2.54
N ARG A 198 -2.61 34.37 -2.31
CA ARG A 198 -3.49 34.85 -3.40
C ARG A 198 -2.91 36.08 -4.07
N GLU A 199 -2.54 37.08 -3.29
CA GLU A 199 -1.91 38.32 -3.74
C GLU A 199 -0.53 38.04 -4.35
N ALA A 200 0.21 37.08 -3.79
CA ALA A 200 1.51 36.68 -4.29
C ALA A 200 1.45 36.11 -5.71
N TYR A 201 0.55 35.15 -5.98
CA TYR A 201 0.46 34.56 -7.31
C TYR A 201 -0.11 35.55 -8.33
N GLN A 202 -1.01 36.47 -7.94
CA GLN A 202 -1.49 37.54 -8.83
C GLN A 202 -0.36 38.46 -9.27
N ALA A 203 0.56 38.81 -8.36
CA ALA A 203 1.77 39.53 -8.72
C ALA A 203 2.69 38.70 -9.63
N GLN A 204 2.78 37.38 -9.40
CA GLN A 204 3.55 36.46 -10.23
C GLN A 204 2.99 36.32 -11.66
N GLU A 205 1.67 36.28 -11.83
CA GLU A 205 1.02 36.32 -13.14
C GLU A 205 1.40 37.60 -13.89
N ARG A 206 1.48 38.74 -13.18
CA ARG A 206 1.91 40.01 -13.78
C ARG A 206 3.38 39.97 -14.20
N ILE A 207 4.26 39.35 -13.40
CA ILE A 207 5.67 39.14 -13.76
C ILE A 207 5.78 38.33 -15.07
N ILE A 208 5.04 37.23 -15.18
CA ILE A 208 5.03 36.39 -16.39
C ILE A 208 4.49 37.20 -17.58
N ALA A 209 3.41 37.96 -17.40
CA ALA A 209 2.84 38.79 -18.46
C ALA A 209 3.82 39.88 -18.95
N LEU A 210 4.59 40.50 -18.04
CA LEU A 210 5.59 41.51 -18.37
C LEU A 210 6.82 40.92 -19.05
N LYS A 211 7.24 39.71 -18.66
CA LYS A 211 8.36 38.99 -19.30
C LYS A 211 7.98 38.45 -20.68
N GLY A 212 6.72 38.08 -20.90
CA GLY A 212 6.25 37.48 -22.15
C GLY A 212 7.05 36.21 -22.48
N ASP A 213 7.64 36.18 -23.68
CA ASP A 213 8.44 35.03 -24.14
C ASP A 213 9.72 34.80 -23.31
N ALA A 214 10.18 35.81 -22.56
CA ALA A 214 11.33 35.68 -21.66
C ALA A 214 10.99 35.01 -20.31
N ALA A 215 9.72 34.64 -20.09
CA ALA A 215 9.31 33.94 -18.88
C ALA A 215 9.94 32.53 -18.81
N THR A 216 10.62 32.26 -17.70
CA THR A 216 11.42 31.04 -17.47
C THR A 216 10.58 29.92 -16.86
N ALA A 217 11.09 28.69 -16.86
CA ALA A 217 10.45 27.58 -16.15
C ALA A 217 10.19 27.93 -14.67
N LYS A 218 11.17 28.53 -14.01
CA LYS A 218 11.06 28.97 -12.61
C LYS A 218 9.88 29.93 -12.39
N ASP A 219 9.64 30.86 -13.31
CA ASP A 219 8.52 31.81 -13.16
C ASP A 219 7.16 31.10 -13.09
N TYR A 220 6.97 30.05 -13.90
CA TYR A 220 5.74 29.25 -13.89
C TYR A 220 5.67 28.28 -12.71
N VAL A 221 6.79 27.73 -12.26
CA VAL A 221 6.84 26.86 -11.08
C VAL A 221 6.56 27.64 -9.81
N ASP A 222 7.14 28.84 -9.65
CA ASP A 222 6.85 29.75 -8.53
C ASP A 222 5.36 30.16 -8.54
N LEU A 223 4.79 30.40 -9.73
CA LEU A 223 3.34 30.65 -9.86
C LEU A 223 2.53 29.48 -9.32
N ALA A 224 2.80 28.27 -9.80
CA ALA A 224 2.09 27.08 -9.36
C ALA A 224 2.23 26.84 -7.85
N ASP A 225 3.44 26.99 -7.31
CA ASP A 225 3.73 26.79 -5.89
C ASP A 225 2.90 27.74 -5.01
N MET A 226 2.85 29.03 -5.37
CA MET A 226 2.02 30.01 -4.66
C MET A 226 0.52 29.68 -4.76
N MET A 227 0.04 29.20 -5.91
CA MET A 227 -1.36 28.77 -6.07
C MET A 227 -1.68 27.54 -5.21
N ILE A 228 -0.77 26.57 -5.14
CA ILE A 228 -0.91 25.37 -4.32
C ILE A 228 -0.94 25.74 -2.83
N LEU A 229 -0.06 26.66 -2.39
CA LEU A 229 -0.05 27.17 -1.03
C LEU A 229 -1.34 27.95 -0.69
N ALA A 230 -1.84 28.78 -1.61
CA ALA A 230 -3.11 29.48 -1.45
C ALA A 230 -4.29 28.50 -1.30
N ALA A 231 -4.23 27.34 -1.97
CA ALA A 231 -5.23 26.28 -1.90
C ALA A 231 -4.94 25.22 -0.82
N GLY A 232 -4.05 25.50 0.14
CA GLY A 232 -3.77 24.61 1.27
C GLY A 232 -3.13 23.27 0.87
N GLY A 233 -2.34 23.25 -0.20
CA GLY A 233 -1.66 22.05 -0.72
C GLY A 233 -2.42 21.31 -1.82
N TYR A 234 -3.63 21.76 -2.19
CA TYR A 234 -4.38 21.21 -3.30
C TYR A 234 -3.87 21.70 -4.66
N ILE A 235 -3.74 20.80 -5.63
CA ILE A 235 -3.29 21.15 -6.99
C ILE A 235 -4.50 21.33 -7.91
N SER A 236 -4.90 22.59 -8.05
CA SER A 236 -5.99 23.01 -8.94
C SER A 236 -5.65 22.80 -10.43
N PRO A 237 -6.66 22.81 -11.32
CA PRO A 237 -6.44 22.82 -12.76
C PRO A 237 -5.55 23.98 -13.24
N GLU A 238 -5.66 25.15 -12.63
CA GLU A 238 -4.85 26.33 -12.95
C GLU A 238 -3.38 26.12 -12.55
N ALA A 239 -3.14 25.65 -11.32
CA ALA A 239 -1.81 25.36 -10.82
C ALA A 239 -1.15 24.26 -11.66
N GLU A 240 -1.91 23.23 -12.06
CA GLU A 240 -1.44 22.19 -12.97
C GLU A 240 -1.01 22.75 -14.33
N ARG A 241 -1.77 23.68 -14.91
CA ARG A 241 -1.39 24.35 -16.17
C ARG A 241 -0.09 25.14 -16.01
N ALA A 242 0.12 25.81 -14.88
CA ALA A 242 1.37 26.49 -14.60
C ALA A 242 2.54 25.50 -14.46
N LEU A 243 2.37 24.38 -13.76
CA LEU A 243 3.38 23.31 -13.69
C LEU A 243 3.74 22.75 -15.07
N GLN A 244 2.74 22.50 -15.91
CA GLN A 244 2.95 22.03 -17.29
C GLN A 244 3.73 23.07 -18.12
N ALA A 245 3.43 24.35 -17.97
CA ALA A 245 4.17 25.42 -18.64
C ALA A 245 5.63 25.53 -18.15
N GLY A 246 5.88 25.22 -16.87
CA GLY A 246 7.23 25.08 -16.31
C GLY A 246 7.98 23.89 -16.91
N LEU A 247 7.38 22.70 -16.88
CA LEU A 247 7.96 21.46 -17.42
C LEU A 247 8.20 21.52 -18.94
N ALA A 248 7.37 22.25 -19.68
CA ALA A 248 7.58 22.46 -21.12
C ALA A 248 8.84 23.29 -21.42
N ARG A 249 9.31 24.09 -20.46
CA ARG A 249 10.53 24.92 -20.58
C ARG A 249 11.75 24.24 -19.96
N ASP A 250 11.54 23.49 -18.89
CA ASP A 250 12.56 22.72 -18.18
C ASP A 250 11.98 21.34 -17.81
N PRO A 251 12.16 20.33 -18.67
CA PRO A 251 11.65 18.98 -18.41
C PRO A 251 12.27 18.29 -17.19
N GLU A 252 13.42 18.77 -16.71
CA GLU A 252 14.14 18.19 -15.57
C GLU A 252 13.83 18.90 -14.25
N ASN A 253 12.92 19.88 -14.26
CA ASN A 253 12.56 20.63 -13.07
C ASN A 253 12.00 19.72 -11.95
N GLY A 254 12.78 19.55 -10.88
CA GLY A 254 12.44 18.64 -9.78
C GLY A 254 11.18 19.03 -9.02
N VAL A 255 11.01 20.32 -8.71
CA VAL A 255 9.82 20.85 -8.01
C VAL A 255 8.55 20.63 -8.84
N ALA A 256 8.61 20.95 -10.14
CA ALA A 256 7.47 20.74 -11.03
C ALA A 256 7.13 19.25 -11.19
N THR A 257 8.15 18.39 -11.27
CA THR A 257 7.98 16.94 -11.35
C THR A 257 7.36 16.37 -10.07
N TYR A 258 7.79 16.85 -8.89
CA TYR A 258 7.21 16.48 -7.61
C TYR A 258 5.72 16.79 -7.57
N TYR A 259 5.33 18.02 -7.92
CA TYR A 259 3.92 18.42 -7.94
C TYR A 259 3.12 17.70 -9.02
N ALA A 260 3.71 17.39 -10.18
CA ALA A 260 3.06 16.56 -11.19
C ALA A 260 2.69 15.18 -10.62
N GLY A 261 3.61 14.52 -9.90
CA GLY A 261 3.34 13.27 -9.19
C GLY A 261 2.27 13.42 -8.10
N LEU A 262 2.35 14.48 -7.29
CA LEU A 262 1.36 14.77 -6.25
C LEU A 262 -0.05 14.98 -6.83
N SER A 263 -0.17 15.62 -8.01
CA SER A 263 -1.46 15.81 -8.69
C SER A 263 -2.12 14.47 -9.05
N PHE A 264 -1.31 13.47 -9.43
CA PHE A 264 -1.80 12.12 -9.71
C PHE A 264 -2.15 11.37 -8.42
N ALA A 265 -1.39 11.56 -7.34
CA ALA A 265 -1.72 10.99 -6.05
C ALA A 265 -3.08 11.51 -5.53
N GLN A 266 -3.29 12.83 -5.58
CA GLN A 266 -4.54 13.50 -5.16
C GLN A 266 -5.76 13.08 -6.01
N THR A 267 -5.55 12.71 -7.28
CA THR A 267 -6.62 12.31 -8.21
C THR A 267 -6.81 10.80 -8.34
N GLY A 268 -6.19 9.99 -7.48
CA GLY A 268 -6.42 8.54 -7.46
C GLY A 268 -5.65 7.75 -8.53
N ARG A 269 -4.52 8.28 -9.01
CA ARG A 269 -3.58 7.62 -9.93
C ARG A 269 -2.23 7.32 -9.26
N PRO A 270 -2.22 6.44 -8.24
CA PRO A 270 -0.98 6.05 -7.55
C PRO A 270 0.03 5.40 -8.49
N ASP A 271 -0.43 4.73 -9.55
CA ASP A 271 0.42 4.14 -10.58
C ASP A 271 1.24 5.17 -11.36
N ARG A 272 0.69 6.37 -11.60
CA ARG A 272 1.41 7.48 -12.26
C ARG A 272 2.29 8.22 -11.26
N ALA A 273 1.73 8.52 -10.07
CA ALA A 273 2.46 9.20 -9.00
C ALA A 273 3.74 8.45 -8.63
N PHE A 274 3.61 7.14 -8.39
CA PHE A 274 4.74 6.24 -8.10
C PHE A 274 5.82 6.32 -9.17
N ARG A 275 5.48 6.15 -10.45
CA ARG A 275 6.46 6.16 -11.55
C ARG A 275 7.18 7.50 -11.69
N ILE A 276 6.46 8.61 -11.50
CA ILE A 276 7.03 9.96 -11.57
C ILE A 276 8.00 10.18 -10.41
N TRP A 277 7.59 9.84 -9.19
CA TRP A 277 8.37 10.05 -7.98
C TRP A 277 9.56 9.09 -7.86
N ASP A 278 9.42 7.81 -8.22
CA ASP A 278 10.54 6.86 -8.27
C ASP A 278 11.61 7.35 -9.25
N GLY A 279 11.21 7.77 -10.45
CA GLY A 279 12.12 8.35 -11.42
C GLY A 279 12.81 9.60 -10.86
N LEU A 280 12.07 10.49 -10.18
CA LEU A 280 12.62 11.71 -9.59
C LEU A 280 13.64 11.39 -8.49
N LEU A 281 13.33 10.48 -7.56
CA LEU A 281 14.25 10.08 -6.48
C LEU A 281 15.57 9.53 -7.01
N ARG A 282 15.54 8.73 -8.08
CA ARG A 282 16.76 8.15 -8.69
C ARG A 282 17.78 9.17 -9.20
N ARG A 283 17.34 10.40 -9.42
CA ARG A 283 18.18 11.52 -9.88
C ARG A 283 18.22 12.68 -8.89
N SER A 284 17.74 12.48 -7.65
CA SER A 284 17.73 13.50 -6.61
C SER A 284 18.98 13.43 -5.74
N GLY A 285 19.46 14.59 -5.28
CA GLY A 285 20.39 14.69 -4.17
C GLY A 285 19.68 14.57 -2.82
N ALA A 286 20.42 14.27 -1.74
CA ALA A 286 19.83 14.08 -0.41
C ALA A 286 19.13 15.34 0.14
N ASP A 287 19.61 16.52 -0.24
CA ASP A 287 19.11 17.81 0.24
C ASP A 287 17.99 18.39 -0.64
N ASP A 288 17.58 17.69 -1.70
CA ASP A 288 16.52 18.16 -2.58
C ASP A 288 15.18 18.25 -1.82
N PRO A 289 14.44 19.37 -1.95
CA PRO A 289 13.29 19.67 -1.09
C PRO A 289 12.11 18.69 -1.27
N TRP A 290 12.06 17.94 -2.36
CA TRP A 290 11.03 16.95 -2.63
C TRP A 290 11.37 15.55 -2.10
N VAL A 291 12.61 15.27 -1.67
CA VAL A 291 13.01 13.91 -1.26
C VAL A 291 12.25 13.47 -0.02
N ALA A 292 12.27 14.26 1.06
CA ALA A 292 11.56 13.95 2.29
C ALA A 292 10.04 13.75 2.10
N PRO A 293 9.30 14.65 1.41
CA PRO A 293 7.87 14.44 1.21
C PRO A 293 7.54 13.28 0.26
N ILE A 294 8.41 12.93 -0.69
CA ILE A 294 8.22 11.73 -1.51
C ILE A 294 8.49 10.48 -0.68
N ALA A 295 9.58 10.45 0.09
CA ALA A 295 9.99 9.31 0.91
C ALA A 295 8.87 8.87 1.86
N SER A 296 8.12 9.82 2.43
CA SER A 296 7.02 9.54 3.35
C SER A 296 5.77 8.94 2.68
N GLN A 297 5.65 8.99 1.36
CA GLN A 297 4.43 8.61 0.63
C GLN A 297 4.65 7.54 -0.45
N ILE A 298 5.86 7.42 -0.99
CA ILE A 298 6.13 6.62 -2.20
C ILE A 298 5.90 5.12 -2.00
N GLU A 299 6.13 4.60 -0.79
CA GLU A 299 5.84 3.19 -0.48
C GLU A 299 4.35 2.87 -0.56
N GLU A 300 3.48 3.76 -0.04
CA GLU A 300 2.03 3.61 -0.20
C GLU A 300 1.64 3.70 -1.68
N MET A 301 2.24 4.63 -2.43
CA MET A 301 1.98 4.74 -3.86
C MET A 301 2.40 3.49 -4.62
N ALA A 302 3.55 2.90 -4.29
CA ALA A 302 4.05 1.65 -4.86
C ALA A 302 3.08 0.49 -4.59
N TRP A 303 2.67 0.32 -3.33
CA TRP A 303 1.73 -0.71 -2.93
C TRP A 303 0.38 -0.56 -3.66
N ARG A 304 -0.17 0.66 -3.72
CA ARG A 304 -1.41 0.96 -4.44
C ARG A 304 -1.29 0.77 -5.96
N ALA A 305 -0.08 0.94 -6.51
CA ALA A 305 0.26 0.66 -7.90
C ALA A 305 0.45 -0.85 -8.18
N GLY A 306 0.41 -1.71 -7.15
CA GLY A 306 0.61 -3.15 -7.27
C GLY A 306 2.08 -3.60 -7.26
N VAL A 307 3.00 -2.71 -6.90
CA VAL A 307 4.42 -3.02 -6.71
C VAL A 307 4.62 -3.43 -5.25
N ASN A 308 4.75 -4.74 -5.03
CA ASN A 308 5.09 -5.29 -3.72
C ASN A 308 6.61 -5.34 -3.57
N ASP A 309 7.11 -5.21 -2.33
CA ASP A 309 8.55 -5.25 -2.00
C ASP A 309 9.39 -4.12 -2.61
N TYR A 310 8.79 -2.93 -2.79
CA TYR A 310 9.50 -1.74 -3.21
C TYR A 310 10.37 -1.18 -2.08
N THR A 311 11.64 -0.92 -2.37
CA THR A 311 12.54 -0.14 -1.50
C THR A 311 12.84 1.18 -2.21
N PRO A 312 12.48 2.34 -1.64
CA PRO A 312 12.74 3.62 -2.28
C PRO A 312 14.25 3.87 -2.45
N PRO A 313 14.70 4.36 -3.62
CA PRO A 313 16.09 4.74 -3.84
C PRO A 313 16.36 6.09 -3.17
N LEU A 314 16.33 6.11 -1.83
CA LEU A 314 16.61 7.33 -1.08
C LEU A 314 18.10 7.67 -1.19
N PRO A 315 18.45 8.92 -1.48
CA PRO A 315 19.83 9.36 -1.42
C PRO A 315 20.35 9.25 0.02
N ASP A 316 21.56 8.73 0.21
CA ASP A 316 22.16 8.59 1.55
C ASP A 316 22.64 9.98 2.04
N PRO A 317 22.08 10.53 3.13
CA PRO A 317 22.47 11.84 3.65
C PRO A 317 23.90 11.89 4.21
N SER A 318 24.56 10.74 4.41
CA SER A 318 25.99 10.67 4.75
C SER A 318 26.92 10.79 3.54
N LEU A 319 26.36 10.83 2.33
CA LEU A 319 27.06 10.96 1.06
C LEU A 319 26.58 12.23 0.31
N PRO A 320 26.94 13.45 0.77
CA PRO A 320 26.64 14.66 0.02
C PRO A 320 27.48 14.68 -1.26
N ASP A 321 26.86 14.86 -2.43
CA ASP A 321 27.53 14.88 -3.75
C ASP A 321 28.74 13.95 -3.83
N ALA A 322 28.58 12.70 -3.35
CA ALA A 322 29.73 11.82 -3.28
C ALA A 322 30.22 11.62 -4.72
N PRO A 323 31.50 11.90 -5.03
CA PRO A 323 32.07 11.39 -6.26
C PRO A 323 31.74 9.90 -6.25
N LEU A 324 31.01 9.46 -7.29
CA LEU A 324 30.58 8.09 -7.57
C LEU A 324 31.38 7.09 -6.71
N PRO A 325 30.75 6.25 -5.87
CA PRO A 325 31.42 5.46 -4.84
C PRO A 325 32.74 4.88 -5.35
N GLY A 326 33.84 5.42 -4.84
CA GLY A 326 35.20 5.12 -5.27
C GLY A 326 36.10 4.99 -4.06
N PRO A 327 37.25 4.31 -4.19
CA PRO A 327 38.25 4.25 -3.13
C PRO A 327 38.60 5.67 -2.65
N SER A 328 38.66 5.85 -1.32
CA SER A 328 39.10 7.10 -0.72
C SER A 328 40.55 7.39 -1.08
N ALA A 329 41.04 8.61 -0.82
CA ALA A 329 42.45 8.94 -1.01
C ALA A 329 43.37 7.99 -0.22
N ASP A 330 42.97 7.63 0.99
CA ASP A 330 43.70 6.66 1.83
C ASP A 330 43.69 5.25 1.23
N ASP A 331 42.58 4.84 0.60
CA ASP A 331 42.50 3.55 -0.11
C ASP A 331 43.38 3.52 -1.36
N MET A 332 43.52 4.65 -2.06
CA MET A 332 44.39 4.77 -3.22
C MET A 332 45.87 4.75 -2.84
N ASP A 333 46.24 5.40 -1.73
CA ASP A 333 47.60 5.37 -1.19
C ASP A 333 47.96 3.95 -0.69
N ALA A 334 47.05 3.30 0.02
CA ALA A 334 47.22 1.91 0.45
C ALA A 334 47.35 0.94 -0.73
N ALA A 335 46.58 1.14 -1.80
CA ALA A 335 46.71 0.38 -3.05
C ALA A 335 48.05 0.66 -3.75
N GLY A 336 48.59 1.87 -3.59
CA GLY A 336 49.91 2.31 -4.08
C GLY A 336 51.07 1.43 -3.58
N ASP A 337 50.96 0.94 -2.34
CA ASP A 337 51.96 0.09 -1.67
C ASP A 337 51.78 -1.42 -1.96
N MET A 338 50.70 -1.83 -2.62
CA MET A 338 50.42 -3.22 -2.97
C MET A 338 51.22 -3.69 -4.20
N SER A 339 51.44 -5.01 -4.29
CA SER A 339 51.96 -5.62 -5.52
C SER A 339 50.99 -5.40 -6.69
N ALA A 340 51.49 -5.43 -7.92
CA ALA A 340 50.66 -5.26 -9.11
C ALA A 340 49.55 -6.33 -9.20
N GLU A 341 49.87 -7.58 -8.84
CA GLU A 341 48.94 -8.71 -8.85
C GLU A 341 47.84 -8.55 -7.79
N ASP A 342 48.19 -8.12 -6.57
CA ASP A 342 47.21 -7.90 -5.51
C ASP A 342 46.31 -6.69 -5.81
N ARG A 343 46.87 -5.65 -6.44
CA ARG A 343 46.13 -4.47 -6.89
C ARG A 343 45.11 -4.85 -7.98
N GLU A 344 45.50 -5.65 -8.96
CA GLU A 344 44.58 -6.15 -10.00
C GLU A 344 43.45 -6.99 -9.40
N ALA A 345 43.75 -7.90 -8.46
CA ALA A 345 42.74 -8.71 -7.78
C ALA A 345 41.76 -7.85 -6.95
N MET A 346 42.27 -6.81 -6.28
CA MET A 346 41.45 -5.85 -5.54
C MET A 346 40.53 -5.07 -6.48
N ILE A 347 41.06 -4.55 -7.60
CA ILE A 347 40.29 -3.81 -8.61
C ILE A 347 39.21 -4.72 -9.22
N ALA A 348 39.55 -5.94 -9.62
CA ALA A 348 38.60 -6.91 -10.15
C ALA A 348 37.45 -7.20 -9.16
N GLY A 349 37.77 -7.34 -7.87
CA GLY A 349 36.77 -7.52 -6.81
C GLY A 349 35.84 -6.31 -6.63
N MET A 350 36.37 -5.09 -6.74
CA MET A 350 35.56 -3.86 -6.68
C MET A 350 34.63 -3.73 -7.88
N VAL A 351 35.16 -3.98 -9.08
CA VAL A 351 34.42 -3.94 -10.34
C VAL A 351 33.29 -4.98 -10.35
N ALA A 352 33.55 -6.21 -9.86
CA ALA A 352 32.53 -7.25 -9.74
C ALA A 352 31.38 -6.86 -8.81
N ARG A 353 31.67 -6.21 -7.66
CA ARG A 353 30.63 -5.72 -6.74
C ARG A 353 29.78 -4.62 -7.37
N LEU A 354 30.42 -3.69 -8.09
CA LEU A 354 29.71 -2.64 -8.82
C LEU A 354 28.79 -3.25 -9.89
N SER A 355 29.31 -4.21 -10.66
CA SER A 355 28.55 -4.95 -11.68
C SER A 355 27.32 -5.66 -11.10
N ASP A 356 27.48 -6.39 -9.99
CA ASP A 356 26.37 -7.10 -9.34
C ASP A 356 25.31 -6.13 -8.83
N ARG A 357 25.71 -5.02 -8.18
CA ARG A 357 24.80 -3.98 -7.71
C ARG A 357 24.02 -3.35 -8.87
N LEU A 358 24.71 -2.91 -9.91
CA LEU A 358 24.08 -2.27 -11.09
C LEU A 358 23.12 -3.22 -11.79
N SER A 359 23.42 -4.53 -11.84
CA SER A 359 22.52 -5.52 -12.41
C SER A 359 21.22 -5.72 -11.62
N ARG A 360 21.26 -5.53 -10.29
CA ARG A 360 20.09 -5.74 -9.40
C ARG A 360 19.28 -4.49 -9.15
N GLN A 361 19.93 -3.35 -8.97
CA GLN A 361 19.33 -2.10 -8.50
C GLN A 361 19.23 -1.04 -9.60
N GLY A 362 19.87 -1.28 -10.75
CA GLY A 362 20.13 -0.25 -11.75
C GLY A 362 21.21 0.72 -11.26
N GLY A 363 21.47 1.76 -12.05
CA GLY A 363 22.36 2.86 -11.67
C GLY A 363 22.40 3.95 -12.72
N THR A 364 23.13 5.03 -12.41
CA THR A 364 23.18 6.22 -13.27
C THR A 364 24.05 5.98 -14.51
N PRO A 365 23.85 6.74 -15.61
CA PRO A 365 24.67 6.62 -16.81
C PRO A 365 26.18 6.68 -16.53
N GLU A 366 26.59 7.51 -15.57
CA GLU A 366 27.98 7.68 -15.16
C GLU A 366 28.53 6.43 -14.45
N GLU A 367 27.70 5.73 -13.66
CA GLU A 367 28.08 4.46 -13.03
C GLU A 367 28.28 3.34 -14.06
N TRP A 368 27.42 3.30 -15.08
CA TRP A 368 27.56 2.37 -16.20
C TRP A 368 28.81 2.70 -17.05
N ALA A 369 29.03 3.97 -17.38
CA ALA A 369 30.22 4.42 -18.09
C ALA A 369 31.51 4.05 -17.35
N ARG A 370 31.52 4.23 -16.02
CA ARG A 370 32.64 3.86 -15.15
C ARG A 370 32.86 2.36 -15.12
N LEU A 371 31.80 1.55 -14.99
CA LEU A 371 31.93 0.10 -15.01
C LEU A 371 32.57 -0.40 -16.31
N ILE A 372 32.12 0.14 -17.45
CA ILE A 372 32.66 -0.19 -18.77
C ILE A 372 34.14 0.21 -18.86
N THR A 373 34.48 1.41 -18.41
CA THR A 373 35.87 1.91 -18.38
C THR A 373 36.75 1.03 -17.50
N ALA A 374 36.26 0.60 -16.33
CA ALA A 374 37.02 -0.22 -15.40
C ALA A 374 37.32 -1.62 -15.97
N TYR A 375 36.36 -2.26 -16.65
CA TYR A 375 36.63 -3.50 -17.38
C TYR A 375 37.61 -3.30 -18.53
N GLY A 376 37.58 -2.14 -19.21
CA GLY A 376 38.59 -1.76 -20.20
C GLY A 376 40.01 -1.67 -19.62
N VAL A 377 40.17 -1.06 -18.44
CA VAL A 377 41.47 -0.98 -17.73
C VAL A 377 41.97 -2.36 -17.30
N LEU A 378 41.07 -3.26 -16.89
CA LEU A 378 41.38 -4.66 -16.60
C LEU A 378 41.63 -5.52 -17.85
N ASN A 379 41.55 -4.91 -19.05
CA ASN A 379 41.67 -5.58 -20.35
C ASN A 379 40.64 -6.71 -20.57
N ASP A 380 39.49 -6.64 -19.87
CA ASP A 380 38.34 -7.53 -20.03
C ASP A 380 37.31 -6.89 -20.98
N THR A 381 37.70 -6.83 -22.25
CA THR A 381 36.89 -6.17 -23.30
C THR A 381 35.57 -6.89 -23.57
N ASP A 382 35.48 -8.19 -23.26
CA ASP A 382 34.27 -8.98 -23.45
C ASP A 382 33.20 -8.57 -22.43
N GLN A 383 33.56 -8.41 -21.15
CA GLN A 383 32.66 -7.86 -20.15
C GLN A 383 32.31 -6.40 -20.44
N ALA A 384 33.29 -5.57 -20.78
CA ALA A 384 33.03 -4.17 -21.15
C ALA A 384 32.01 -4.05 -22.28
N ARG A 385 32.11 -4.89 -23.32
CA ARG A 385 31.15 -4.93 -24.44
C ARG A 385 29.77 -5.45 -24.02
N ALA A 386 29.72 -6.46 -23.15
CA ALA A 386 28.46 -6.98 -22.61
C ALA A 386 27.70 -5.91 -21.80
N ILE A 387 28.41 -5.19 -20.93
CA ILE A 387 27.85 -4.08 -20.15
C ILE A 387 27.41 -2.94 -21.08
N TRP A 388 28.19 -2.60 -22.11
CA TRP A 388 27.79 -1.59 -23.12
C TRP A 388 26.50 -1.96 -23.86
N ASN A 389 26.37 -3.21 -24.29
CA ASN A 389 25.14 -3.69 -24.94
C ASN A 389 23.94 -3.63 -24.00
N ASN A 390 24.11 -4.05 -22.75
CA ASN A 390 23.07 -3.97 -21.74
C ASN A 390 22.67 -2.52 -21.45
N ALA A 391 23.64 -1.61 -21.31
CA ALA A 391 23.36 -0.21 -21.09
C ALA A 391 22.54 0.44 -22.23
N GLN A 392 22.78 0.04 -23.48
CA GLN A 392 21.97 0.49 -24.62
C GLN A 392 20.50 0.08 -24.51
N GLU A 393 20.23 -1.10 -23.93
CA GLU A 393 18.87 -1.55 -23.64
C GLU A 393 18.27 -0.82 -22.43
N VAL A 394 19.05 -0.63 -21.37
CA VAL A 394 18.62 0.04 -20.12
C VAL A 394 18.26 1.50 -20.36
N PHE A 395 19.04 2.22 -21.18
CA PHE A 395 18.85 3.65 -21.45
C PHE A 395 18.15 3.92 -22.79
N LEU A 396 17.42 2.93 -23.31
CA LEU A 396 16.69 3.07 -24.57
C LEU A 396 15.66 4.22 -24.50
N GLY A 397 15.78 5.19 -25.41
CA GLY A 397 14.94 6.39 -25.44
C GLY A 397 15.44 7.58 -24.62
N ASN A 398 16.59 7.47 -23.94
CA ASN A 398 17.27 8.58 -23.29
C ASN A 398 18.62 8.85 -23.98
N GLU A 399 18.62 9.73 -25.00
CA GLU A 399 19.82 10.02 -25.80
C GLU A 399 20.96 10.64 -24.99
N ALA A 400 20.64 11.50 -24.02
CA ALA A 400 21.65 12.13 -23.16
C ALA A 400 22.36 11.11 -22.27
N ALA A 401 21.61 10.18 -21.66
CA ALA A 401 22.18 9.08 -20.87
C ALA A 401 23.04 8.15 -21.73
N LEU A 402 22.60 7.83 -22.96
CA LEU A 402 23.36 6.97 -23.86
C LEU A 402 24.69 7.59 -24.29
N GLU A 403 24.77 8.92 -24.42
CA GLU A 403 26.02 9.61 -24.74
C GLU A 403 27.06 9.45 -23.61
N VAL A 404 26.64 9.65 -22.35
CA VAL A 404 27.53 9.48 -21.18
C VAL A 404 28.10 8.06 -21.12
N VAL A 405 27.26 7.04 -21.35
CA VAL A 405 27.73 5.64 -21.36
C VAL A 405 28.62 5.36 -22.57
N ARG A 406 28.32 5.95 -23.74
CA ARG A 406 29.10 5.81 -24.96
C ARG A 406 30.52 6.33 -24.79
N GLU A 407 30.71 7.46 -24.11
CA GLU A 407 32.05 7.99 -23.80
C GLU A 407 32.89 6.98 -23.00
N GLY A 408 32.29 6.31 -22.02
CA GLY A 408 32.93 5.21 -21.28
C GLY A 408 33.25 4.00 -22.16
N ALA A 409 32.36 3.65 -23.09
CA ALA A 409 32.56 2.56 -24.03
C ALA A 409 33.65 2.84 -25.07
N ILE A 410 33.77 4.08 -25.55
CA ILE A 410 34.88 4.53 -26.41
C ILE A 410 36.19 4.45 -25.64
N SER A 411 36.21 4.93 -24.39
CA SER A 411 37.40 4.89 -23.53
C SER A 411 37.88 3.46 -23.24
N ALA A 412 36.95 2.50 -23.14
CA ALA A 412 37.25 1.07 -23.01
C ALA A 412 37.55 0.34 -24.33
N GLY A 413 37.49 1.03 -25.48
CA GLY A 413 37.75 0.45 -26.80
C GLY A 413 36.67 -0.50 -27.32
N VAL A 414 35.43 -0.39 -26.81
CA VAL A 414 34.30 -1.27 -27.18
C VAL A 414 33.20 -0.57 -27.99
N ALA A 415 33.32 0.74 -28.22
CA ALA A 415 32.47 1.53 -29.10
C ALA A 415 33.31 2.43 -30.04
N GLN A 416 32.67 2.99 -31.08
CA GLN A 416 33.26 3.92 -32.06
C GLN A 416 32.67 5.32 -31.91
#